data_AF-A0A4S3JUS8-F1
#
_entry.id   AF-A0A4S3JUS8-F1
#
_cell.length_a   1.000
_cell.length_b   1.000
_cell.length_c   1.000
_cell.angle_alpha   90.00
_cell.angle_beta   90.00
_cell.angle_gamma   90.00
#
_symmetry.space_group_name_H-M   'P 1'
#
loop_
_entity.id
_entity.type
_entity.pdbx_description
1 polymer ?
#
loop_
_entity_poly.entity_id
_entity_poly.type
_entity_poly.pdbx_seq_one_letter_code
_entity_poly.pdbx_strand_id
1 'polypeptide(L)'
;MISLLGPPPVEFLRRSEEGLKFWDENGNWRGSIEIPEQSLESRESRLEADRAMPFLRFLRKTLCWLPEERPTAKELLLDEWLRGDDY
;
A
#
# COMPACT_ATOMS: atom_id res chain seq x y z
N MET A 1 -6.55 3.41 -1.19
CA MET A 1 -5.13 3.48 -0.82
C MET A 1 -4.93 4.24 0.47
N ILE A 2 -5.44 5.47 0.62
CA ILE A 2 -5.29 6.27 1.85
C ILE A 2 -5.78 5.51 3.09
N SER A 3 -6.96 4.90 2.99
CA SER A 3 -7.55 4.08 4.05
C SER A 3 -6.77 2.80 4.40
N LEU A 4 -5.82 2.37 3.56
CA LEU A 4 -5.05 1.13 3.74
C LEU A 4 -3.58 1.39 4.05
N LEU A 5 -3.01 2.47 3.51
CA LEU A 5 -1.59 2.82 3.59
C LEU A 5 -1.35 4.08 4.44
N GLY A 6 -2.41 4.71 4.94
CA GLY A 6 -2.33 6.04 5.53
C GLY A 6 -2.18 7.15 4.47
N PRO A 7 -2.06 8.41 4.90
CA PRO A 7 -1.87 9.54 4.00
C PRO A 7 -0.57 9.40 3.18
N PRO A 8 -0.58 9.81 1.90
CA PRO A 8 0.64 9.83 1.09
C PRO A 8 1.66 10.82 1.66
N PRO A 9 2.98 10.54 1.55
CA PRO A 9 4.02 11.50 1.85
C PRO A 9 3.89 12.77 1.00
N VAL A 10 4.26 13.93 1.57
CA VAL A 10 4.20 15.21 0.85
C VAL A 10 5.08 15.21 -0.41
N GLU A 11 6.22 14.54 -0.37
CA GLU A 11 7.06 14.42 -1.57
C GLU A 11 6.37 13.68 -2.72
N PHE A 12 5.47 12.72 -2.42
CA PHE A 12 4.70 12.01 -3.43
C PHE A 12 3.66 12.95 -4.06
N LEU A 13 2.98 13.72 -3.21
CA LEU A 13 1.98 14.70 -3.65
C LEU A 13 2.57 15.76 -4.58
N ARG A 14 3.79 16.23 -4.28
CA ARG A 14 4.49 17.25 -5.09
C ARG A 14 4.93 16.77 -6.47
N ARG A 15 4.94 15.45 -6.73
CA ARG A 15 5.30 14.90 -8.06
C ARG A 15 4.18 15.07 -9.09
N SER A 16 2.98 15.52 -8.70
CA SER A 16 1.86 15.72 -9.61
C SER A 16 1.03 16.94 -9.25
N GLU A 17 0.82 17.83 -10.22
CA GLU A 17 -0.08 18.99 -10.08
C GLU A 17 -1.53 18.56 -9.78
N GLU A 18 -1.93 17.37 -10.24
CA GLU A 18 -3.24 16.78 -9.97
C GLU A 18 -3.42 16.43 -8.48
N GLY A 19 -2.32 16.16 -7.75
CA GLY A 19 -2.36 15.87 -6.32
C GLY A 19 -2.91 17.06 -5.52
N LEU A 20 -2.60 18.28 -5.93
CA LEU A 20 -3.03 19.52 -5.26
C LEU A 20 -4.53 19.81 -5.41
N LYS A 21 -5.24 19.10 -6.30
CA LYS A 21 -6.71 19.16 -6.37
C LYS A 21 -7.37 18.50 -5.16
N PHE A 22 -6.69 17.55 -4.53
CA PHE A 22 -7.23 16.74 -3.44
C PHE A 22 -6.51 16.94 -2.11
N TRP A 23 -5.29 17.45 -2.15
CA TRP A 23 -4.43 17.67 -0.98
C TRP A 23 -3.92 19.10 -0.96
N ASP A 24 -3.65 19.66 0.23
CA ASP A 24 -2.90 20.89 0.34
C ASP A 24 -1.38 20.65 0.30
N GLU A 25 -0.61 21.74 0.28
CA GLU A 25 0.86 21.72 0.22
C GLU A 25 1.54 21.11 1.46
N ASN A 26 0.78 20.95 2.54
CA ASN A 26 1.21 20.34 3.80
C ASN A 26 0.79 18.86 3.91
N GLY A 27 0.09 18.33 2.90
CA GLY A 27 -0.39 16.95 2.89
C GLY A 27 -1.72 16.73 3.62
N ASN A 28 -2.50 17.78 3.86
CA ASN A 28 -3.84 17.64 4.43
C ASN A 28 -4.86 17.33 3.34
N TRP A 29 -5.76 16.39 3.63
CA TRP A 29 -6.87 16.03 2.76
C TRP A 29 -7.86 17.19 2.63
N ARG A 30 -8.19 17.58 1.38
CA ARG A 30 -9.15 18.66 1.08
C ARG A 30 -10.58 18.16 0.87
N GLY A 31 -10.77 16.85 0.69
CA GLY A 31 -12.08 16.30 0.37
C GLY A 31 -13.03 16.32 1.57
N SER A 32 -14.32 16.47 1.29
CA SER A 32 -15.40 16.41 2.28
C SER A 32 -15.86 14.98 2.59
N ILE A 33 -15.36 13.99 1.83
CA ILE A 33 -15.73 12.59 2.00
C ILE A 33 -14.83 11.97 3.06
N GLU A 34 -15.45 11.32 4.04
CA GLU A 34 -14.75 10.55 5.06
C GLU A 34 -13.96 9.40 4.43
N ILE A 35 -12.75 9.20 4.95
CA ILE A 35 -11.92 8.08 4.55
C ILE A 35 -12.44 6.86 5.33
N PRO A 36 -12.92 5.81 4.65
CA PRO A 36 -13.48 4.65 5.32
C PRO A 36 -12.41 3.91 6.14
N GLU A 37 -12.75 3.55 7.38
CA GLU A 37 -11.92 2.70 8.22
C GLU A 37 -11.89 1.27 7.69
N GLN A 38 -10.70 0.75 7.40
CA GLN A 38 -10.47 -0.59 6.88
C GLN A 38 -9.00 -0.97 7.03
N SER A 39 -8.69 -2.26 6.87
CA SER A 39 -7.32 -2.76 6.85
C SER A 39 -7.13 -3.76 5.71
N LEU A 40 -5.88 -4.15 5.44
CA LEU A 40 -5.64 -5.25 4.51
C LEU A 40 -6.22 -6.56 5.07
N GLU A 41 -6.12 -6.76 6.39
CA GLU A 41 -6.71 -7.89 7.11
C GLU A 41 -8.22 -7.95 6.93
N SER A 42 -8.94 -6.82 7.03
CA SER A 42 -10.40 -6.83 6.90
C SER A 42 -10.86 -7.08 5.47
N ARG A 43 -9.97 -6.88 4.48
CA ARG A 43 -10.28 -7.05 3.05
C ARG A 43 -9.89 -8.42 2.51
N GLU A 44 -8.89 -9.07 3.10
CA GLU A 44 -8.51 -10.42 2.73
C GLU A 44 -9.50 -11.42 3.34
N SER A 45 -10.30 -12.05 2.49
CA SER A 45 -11.37 -12.98 2.89
C SER A 45 -11.31 -14.33 2.17
N ARG A 46 -10.26 -14.55 1.37
CA ARG A 46 -10.13 -15.72 0.48
C ARG A 46 -9.15 -16.74 1.01
N LEU A 47 -8.08 -16.29 1.67
CA LEU A 47 -7.04 -17.15 2.21
C LEU A 47 -7.36 -17.60 3.64
N GLU A 48 -7.04 -18.86 3.94
CA GLU A 48 -6.99 -19.37 5.31
C GLU A 48 -5.95 -18.61 6.14
N ALA A 49 -6.13 -18.58 7.46
CA ALA A 49 -5.34 -17.74 8.36
C ALA A 49 -3.82 -17.96 8.27
N ASP A 50 -3.39 -19.20 8.03
CA ASP A 50 -1.98 -19.60 7.86
C ASP A 50 -1.36 -19.02 6.58
N ARG A 51 -2.14 -18.91 5.50
CA ARG A 51 -1.71 -18.35 4.20
C ARG A 51 -1.95 -16.85 4.09
N ALA A 52 -2.92 -16.32 4.82
CA ALA A 52 -3.28 -14.90 4.81
C ALA A 52 -2.14 -14.04 5.37
N MET A 53 -1.53 -14.43 6.49
CA MET A 53 -0.51 -13.58 7.12
C MET A 53 0.75 -13.38 6.26
N PRO A 54 1.35 -14.42 5.65
CA PRO A 54 2.44 -14.23 4.69
C PRO A 54 2.04 -13.38 3.47
N PHE A 55 0.84 -13.56 2.94
CA PHE A 55 0.32 -12.74 1.85
C PHE A 55 0.22 -11.26 2.22
N LEU A 56 -0.35 -10.95 3.40
CA LEU A 56 -0.48 -9.58 3.88
C LEU A 56 0.89 -8.93 4.09
N ARG A 57 1.91 -9.69 4.53
CA ARG A 57 3.29 -9.20 4.59
C ARG A 57 3.83 -8.87 3.19
N PHE A 58 3.60 -9.73 2.21
CA PHE A 58 3.98 -9.48 0.82
C PHE A 58 3.30 -8.22 0.25
N LEU A 59 2.00 -8.03 0.50
CA LEU A 59 1.28 -6.83 0.07
C LEU A 59 1.86 -5.55 0.71
N ARG A 60 2.22 -5.59 1.99
CA ARG A 60 2.86 -4.44 2.67
C ARG A 60 4.21 -4.07 2.08
N LYS A 61 4.98 -5.03 1.58
CA LYS A 61 6.23 -4.76 0.84
C LYS A 61 5.97 -4.15 -0.54
N THR A 62 4.87 -4.53 -1.19
CA THR A 62 4.56 -4.14 -2.58
C THR A 62 3.86 -2.79 -2.67
N LEU A 63 2.98 -2.49 -1.72
CA LEU A 63 2.12 -1.30 -1.71
C LEU A 63 2.82 -0.11 -1.02
N CYS A 64 3.68 0.58 -1.76
CA CYS A 64 4.34 1.80 -1.32
C CYS A 64 3.79 3.02 -2.07
N TRP A 65 3.69 4.16 -1.37
CA TRP A 65 3.40 5.46 -1.99
C TRP A 65 4.56 5.88 -2.90
N LEU A 66 5.78 5.85 -2.37
CA LEU A 66 6.97 6.18 -3.13
C LEU A 66 7.40 4.98 -3.97
N PRO A 67 7.54 5.13 -5.30
CA PRO A 67 8.03 4.06 -6.14
C PRO A 67 9.41 3.55 -5.72
N GLU A 68 10.26 4.42 -5.16
CA GLU A 68 11.63 4.11 -4.77
C GLU A 68 11.72 3.22 -3.51
N GLU A 69 10.69 3.24 -2.67
CA GLU A 69 10.58 2.35 -1.50
C GLU A 69 10.08 0.96 -1.88
N ARG A 70 9.51 0.81 -3.09
CA ARG A 70 8.97 -0.47 -3.56
C ARG A 70 10.12 -1.37 -4.02
N PRO A 71 10.23 -2.61 -3.51
CA PRO A 71 11.16 -3.57 -4.04
C PRO A 71 10.92 -3.81 -5.54
N THR A 72 11.98 -4.10 -6.27
CA THR A 72 11.88 -4.41 -7.69
C THR A 72 11.04 -5.67 -7.92
N ALA A 73 10.47 -5.81 -9.12
CA ALA A 73 9.74 -7.03 -9.48
C ALA A 73 10.62 -8.29 -9.31
N LYS A 74 11.93 -8.19 -9.56
CA LYS A 74 12.89 -9.28 -9.36
C LYS A 74 13.03 -9.65 -7.88
N GLU A 75 13.09 -8.68 -6.98
CA GLU A 75 13.17 -8.95 -5.53
C GLU A 75 11.85 -9.52 -5.00
N LEU A 76 10.71 -9.00 -5.46
CA LEU A 76 9.39 -9.53 -5.10
C LEU A 76 9.17 -10.96 -5.60
N LEU A 77 9.72 -11.32 -6.76
CA LEU A 77 9.75 -12.70 -7.25
C LEU A 77 10.50 -13.65 -6.32
N LEU A 78 11.39 -13.13 -5.47
CA LEU A 78 12.15 -13.91 -4.51
C LEU A 78 11.49 -13.97 -3.12
N ASP A 79 10.35 -13.30 -2.91
CA ASP A 79 9.64 -13.29 -1.64
C ASP A 79 9.12 -14.69 -1.29
N GLU A 80 9.25 -15.06 -0.01
CA GLU A 80 8.83 -16.35 0.54
C GLU A 80 7.38 -16.68 0.20
N TRP A 81 6.48 -15.70 0.23
CA TRP A 81 5.08 -15.95 -0.08
C TRP A 81 4.85 -16.32 -1.56
N LEU A 82 5.63 -15.74 -2.47
CA LEU A 82 5.46 -15.96 -3.91
C LEU A 82 6.25 -17.18 -4.42
N ARG A 83 7.44 -17.44 -3.86
CA ARG A 83 8.22 -18.65 -4.18
C ARG A 83 7.63 -19.91 -3.56
N GLY A 84 7.02 -19.81 -2.38
CA GLY A 84 6.65 -20.98 -1.57
C GLY A 84 7.87 -21.68 -0.95
N ASP A 85 7.62 -22.75 -0.20
CA ASP A 85 8.64 -23.51 0.54
C ASP A 85 9.45 -24.49 -0.36
N ASP A 86 9.07 -24.63 -1.64
CA ASP A 86 9.56 -25.69 -2.54
C ASP A 86 10.86 -25.32 -3.30
N TYR A 87 11.66 -24.37 -2.80
CA TYR A 87 12.95 -23.97 -3.42
C TYR A 87 14.06 -23.68 -2.41
#